data_AF-A0A5C6DY89-F1
#
_entry.id   AF-A0A5C6DY89-F1
#
_cell.length_a   1.000
_cell.length_b   1.000
_cell.length_c   1.000
_cell.angle_alpha   90.00
_cell.angle_beta   90.00
_cell.angle_gamma   90.00
#
_symmetry.space_group_name_H-M   'P 1'
#
loop_
_entity.id
_entity.type
_entity.pdbx_description
1 polymer ?
#
loop_
_entity_poly.entity_id
_entity_poly.type
_entity_poly.pdbx_seq_one_letter_code
_entity_poly.pdbx_strand_id
1 'polypeptide(L)'
;MAKLLYLRDVGPSEVGGFGISSADDLLLVEDIQLVEQVCSVVSVEFDDDSVADFFDQQVDMGRQPEQFARIWIHTHPGASPSPSGTDEETFERCFGGVNWAVMHIIAVEGNTYTRARFNVGPGTERRLRSRVEFDFEFPAADHEAWFIEYCDNVTVDDPFTSRRPFAESYDSDWWEQAPSAADRWSDSLLEAVS
;
A
#
# COMPACT_ATOMS: atom_id res chain seq x y z
N MET A 1 -7.61 2.10 8.44
CA MET A 1 -7.72 3.09 7.33
C MET A 1 -6.74 4.25 7.47
N ALA A 2 -6.58 4.86 8.66
CA ALA A 2 -5.65 5.98 8.84
C ALA A 2 -4.20 5.66 8.41
N LYS A 3 -3.66 4.51 8.87
CA LYS A 3 -2.32 4.03 8.49
C LYS A 3 -2.16 3.87 6.97
N LEU A 4 -3.15 3.31 6.27
CA LEU A 4 -3.11 3.14 4.81
C LEU A 4 -3.02 4.47 4.06
N LEU A 5 -3.83 5.45 4.47
CA LEU A 5 -3.81 6.79 3.89
C LEU A 5 -2.46 7.48 4.16
N TYR A 6 -1.95 7.33 5.38
CA TYR A 6 -0.64 7.84 5.74
C TYR A 6 0.46 7.24 4.84
N LEU A 7 0.55 5.91 4.76
CA LEU A 7 1.56 5.22 3.96
C LEU A 7 1.52 5.59 2.47
N ARG A 8 0.32 5.79 1.90
CA ARG A 8 0.15 6.30 0.52
C ARG A 8 0.76 7.70 0.35
N ASP A 9 0.60 8.56 1.34
CA ASP A 9 0.93 9.99 1.25
C ASP A 9 2.36 10.32 1.70
N VAL A 10 3.09 9.38 2.30
CA VAL A 10 4.48 9.58 2.76
C VAL A 10 5.44 9.78 1.60
N GLY A 11 5.25 9.07 0.48
CA GLY A 11 6.18 9.07 -0.63
C GLY A 11 5.49 8.99 -2.00
N PRO A 12 6.26 9.11 -3.09
CA PRO A 12 5.72 9.12 -4.45
C PRO A 12 5.49 7.72 -5.04
N SER A 13 5.92 6.66 -4.35
CA SER A 13 5.85 5.27 -4.82
C SER A 13 4.55 4.59 -4.39
N GLU A 14 4.30 3.41 -4.96
CA GLU A 14 3.42 2.45 -4.33
C GLU A 14 4.02 1.94 -3.01
N VAL A 15 3.18 1.38 -2.15
CA VAL A 15 3.56 0.71 -0.89
C VAL A 15 2.62 -0.47 -0.72
N GLY A 16 3.16 -1.66 -0.44
CA GLY A 16 2.40 -2.88 -0.19
C GLY A 16 2.59 -3.40 1.22
N GLY A 17 1.60 -4.11 1.73
CA GLY A 17 1.69 -4.78 3.02
C GLY A 17 0.62 -5.84 3.20
N PHE A 18 0.75 -6.58 4.30
CA PHE A 18 -0.17 -7.65 4.68
C PHE A 18 -1.24 -7.12 5.64
N GLY A 19 -2.50 -7.36 5.31
CA GLY A 19 -3.61 -7.11 6.20
C GLY A 19 -3.66 -8.16 7.32
N ILE A 20 -3.59 -7.71 8.57
CA ILE A 20 -3.76 -8.51 9.77
C ILE A 20 -5.24 -8.46 10.16
N SER A 21 -5.91 -9.60 10.12
CA SER A 21 -7.34 -9.71 10.38
C SER A 21 -7.66 -10.28 11.75
N SER A 22 -8.87 -9.95 12.19
CA SER A 22 -9.47 -10.49 13.40
C SER A 22 -9.60 -12.01 13.32
N ALA A 23 -9.40 -12.69 14.45
CA ALA A 23 -9.58 -14.14 14.51
C ALA A 23 -11.05 -14.56 14.33
N ASP A 24 -11.98 -13.68 14.72
CA ASP A 24 -13.43 -13.94 14.69
C ASP A 24 -14.08 -13.54 13.35
N ASP A 25 -13.45 -12.61 12.61
CA ASP A 25 -13.87 -12.19 11.27
C ASP A 25 -12.65 -11.91 10.39
N LEU A 26 -12.34 -12.86 9.50
CA LEU A 26 -11.18 -12.79 8.61
C LEU A 26 -11.28 -11.69 7.55
N LEU A 27 -12.43 -11.03 7.38
CA LEU A 27 -12.58 -9.87 6.51
C LEU A 27 -12.51 -8.54 7.27
N LEU A 28 -12.44 -8.58 8.60
CA LEU A 28 -12.15 -7.42 9.44
C LEU A 28 -10.63 -7.28 9.59
N VAL A 29 -10.05 -6.34 8.84
CA VAL A 29 -8.62 -5.99 8.95
C VAL A 29 -8.41 -5.00 10.09
N GLU A 30 -7.62 -5.41 11.08
CA GLU A 30 -7.30 -4.64 12.29
C GLU A 30 -6.01 -3.82 12.11
N ASP A 31 -5.03 -4.35 11.38
CA ASP A 31 -3.78 -3.66 11.08
C ASP A 31 -3.26 -4.01 9.67
N ILE A 32 -2.32 -3.20 9.17
CA ILE A 32 -1.49 -3.52 8.02
C ILE A 32 -0.04 -3.56 8.50
N GLN A 33 0.71 -4.58 8.11
CA GLN A 33 2.14 -4.65 8.39
C GLN A 33 2.94 -4.64 7.09
N LEU A 34 3.96 -3.78 7.04
CA LEU A 34 4.93 -3.76 5.95
C LEU A 34 5.99 -4.85 6.16
N VAL A 35 6.54 -5.30 5.04
CA VAL A 35 7.77 -6.07 4.97
C VAL A 35 8.73 -5.32 4.05
N GLU A 36 10.02 -5.67 4.11
CA GLU A 36 11.01 -5.06 3.24
C GLU A 36 10.60 -5.24 1.77
N GLN A 37 10.69 -4.15 1.02
CA GLN A 37 10.16 -4.08 -0.32
C GLN A 37 10.85 -3.02 -1.17
N VAL A 38 10.91 -3.28 -2.46
CA VAL A 38 11.33 -2.33 -3.47
C VAL A 38 10.09 -1.84 -4.21
N CYS A 39 9.88 -0.52 -4.18
CA CYS A 39 8.70 0.12 -4.73
C CYS A 39 9.07 1.08 -5.84
N SER A 40 8.26 1.10 -6.89
CA SER A 40 8.26 2.16 -7.89
C SER A 40 6.91 2.88 -7.89
N VAL A 41 6.72 3.81 -8.83
CA VAL A 41 5.43 4.50 -9.03
C VAL A 41 4.32 3.59 -9.59
N VAL A 42 4.63 2.35 -9.99
CA VAL A 42 3.70 1.39 -10.62
C VAL A 42 3.91 -0.07 -10.19
N SER A 43 4.75 -0.32 -9.18
CA SER A 43 5.04 -1.69 -8.74
C SER A 43 5.48 -1.77 -7.29
N VAL A 44 5.20 -2.91 -6.67
CA VAL A 44 5.75 -3.34 -5.38
C VAL A 44 6.36 -4.72 -5.54
N GLU A 45 7.58 -4.91 -5.06
CA GLU A 45 8.27 -6.19 -4.98
C GLU A 45 8.70 -6.44 -3.53
N PHE A 46 8.16 -7.50 -2.92
CA PHE A 46 8.53 -7.89 -1.55
C PHE A 46 9.84 -8.67 -1.54
N ASP A 47 10.66 -8.42 -0.52
CA ASP A 47 11.82 -9.24 -0.19
C ASP A 47 11.36 -10.58 0.42
N ASP A 48 11.81 -11.69 -0.17
CA ASP A 48 11.36 -13.03 0.21
C ASP A 48 11.81 -13.43 1.63
N ASP A 49 12.99 -12.97 2.08
CA ASP A 49 13.50 -13.26 3.43
C ASP A 49 12.69 -12.48 4.47
N SER A 50 12.39 -11.20 4.21
CA SER A 50 11.53 -10.38 5.07
C SER A 50 10.10 -10.92 5.16
N VAL A 51 9.55 -11.47 4.07
CA VAL A 51 8.26 -12.18 4.10
C VAL A 51 8.34 -13.43 4.98
N ALA A 52 9.41 -14.22 4.88
CA ALA A 52 9.58 -15.41 5.72
C ALA A 52 9.66 -15.04 7.22
N ASP A 53 10.46 -14.03 7.55
CA ASP A 53 10.58 -13.51 8.92
C ASP A 53 9.23 -12.99 9.45
N PHE A 54 8.45 -12.30 8.62
CA PHE A 54 7.10 -11.89 8.96
C PHE A 54 6.21 -13.10 9.29
N PHE A 55 6.24 -14.15 8.49
CA PHE A 55 5.43 -15.35 8.74
C PHE A 55 5.77 -16.01 10.07
N ASP A 56 7.06 -16.17 10.37
CA ASP A 56 7.53 -16.76 11.63
C ASP A 56 7.10 -15.89 12.83
N GLN A 57 7.26 -14.57 12.75
CA GLN A 57 6.83 -13.65 13.79
C GLN A 57 5.32 -13.72 14.06
N GLN A 58 4.49 -13.80 13.01
CA GLN A 58 3.03 -13.89 13.16
C GLN A 58 2.62 -15.20 13.83
N VAL A 59 3.29 -16.31 13.49
CA VAL A 59 3.06 -17.62 14.10
C VAL A 59 3.50 -17.64 15.56
N ASP A 60 4.64 -17.02 15.89
CA ASP A 60 5.11 -16.87 17.28
C ASP A 60 4.16 -16.04 18.13
N MET A 61 3.47 -15.06 17.53
CA MET A 61 2.38 -14.31 18.16
C MET A 61 1.06 -15.12 18.27
N GLY A 62 1.04 -16.36 17.80
CA GLY A 62 -0.09 -17.29 17.90
C GLY A 62 -1.16 -17.11 16.82
N ARG A 63 -0.90 -16.31 15.78
CA ARG A 63 -1.87 -16.09 14.70
C ARG A 63 -1.87 -17.26 13.71
N GLN A 64 -3.03 -17.52 13.11
CA GLN A 64 -3.16 -18.48 12.03
C GLN A 64 -2.84 -17.82 10.67
N PRO A 65 -2.31 -18.55 9.67
CA PRO A 65 -2.03 -17.99 8.35
C PRO A 65 -3.23 -17.32 7.68
N GLU A 66 -4.45 -17.76 7.97
CA GLU A 66 -5.68 -17.13 7.50
C GLU A 66 -5.81 -15.67 7.95
N GLN A 67 -5.19 -15.33 9.09
CA GLN A 67 -5.29 -14.00 9.67
C GLN A 67 -4.35 -12.99 9.01
N PHE A 68 -3.17 -13.41 8.54
CA PHE A 68 -2.11 -12.48 8.11
C PHE A 68 -1.57 -12.74 6.69
N ALA A 69 -1.79 -13.93 6.12
CA ALA A 69 -1.22 -14.35 4.83
C ALA A 69 -2.27 -14.46 3.72
N ARG A 70 -3.39 -13.73 3.82
CA ARG A 70 -4.52 -13.81 2.88
C ARG A 70 -4.92 -12.48 2.27
N ILE A 71 -4.58 -11.37 2.91
CA ILE A 71 -5.01 -10.04 2.48
C ILE A 71 -3.78 -9.25 2.11
N TRP A 72 -3.62 -8.98 0.82
CA TRP A 72 -2.64 -8.05 0.32
C TRP A 72 -3.29 -6.68 0.14
N ILE A 73 -2.63 -5.66 0.67
CA ILE A 73 -3.05 -4.27 0.55
C ILE A 73 -1.92 -3.48 -0.08
N HIS A 74 -2.20 -2.72 -1.13
CA HIS A 74 -1.22 -1.80 -1.69
C HIS A 74 -1.81 -0.45 -2.09
N THR A 75 -0.95 0.56 -2.20
CA THR A 75 -1.33 1.93 -2.48
C THR A 75 -0.98 2.31 -3.91
N HIS A 76 -1.86 3.05 -4.58
CA HIS A 76 -1.55 3.74 -5.82
C HIS A 76 -1.41 5.24 -5.54
N PRO A 77 -0.27 5.87 -5.90
CA PRO A 77 -0.12 7.32 -5.77
C PRO A 77 -0.98 8.11 -6.79
N GLY A 78 -1.48 7.43 -7.84
CA GLY A 78 -2.44 7.99 -8.81
C GLY A 78 -3.91 7.88 -8.37
N ALA A 79 -4.82 8.37 -9.20
CA ALA A 79 -6.27 8.39 -8.90
C ALA A 79 -6.99 7.06 -9.17
N SER A 80 -6.40 6.18 -9.98
CA SER A 80 -7.02 4.90 -10.35
C SER A 80 -6.70 3.83 -9.33
N PRO A 81 -7.70 3.23 -8.67
CA PRO A 81 -7.49 2.07 -7.79
C PRO A 81 -7.50 0.74 -8.57
N SER A 82 -7.68 0.74 -9.89
CA SER A 82 -7.76 -0.49 -10.68
C SER A 82 -6.40 -1.18 -10.74
N PRO A 83 -6.34 -2.52 -10.60
CA PRO A 83 -5.08 -3.27 -10.65
C PRO A 83 -4.42 -3.14 -12.03
N SER A 84 -3.11 -3.01 -12.01
CA SER A 84 -2.23 -3.10 -13.17
C SER A 84 -1.97 -4.57 -13.57
N GLY A 85 -1.32 -4.80 -14.71
CA GLY A 85 -0.86 -6.15 -15.07
C GLY A 85 0.15 -6.70 -14.06
N THR A 86 1.02 -5.85 -13.52
CA THR A 86 2.01 -6.20 -12.49
C THR A 86 1.34 -6.59 -11.18
N ASP A 87 0.23 -5.94 -10.81
CA ASP A 87 -0.55 -6.30 -9.62
C ASP A 87 -1.18 -7.68 -9.77
N GLU A 88 -1.72 -7.98 -10.95
CA GLU A 88 -2.32 -9.28 -11.25
C GLU A 88 -1.27 -10.40 -11.22
N GLU A 89 -0.09 -10.18 -11.81
CA GLU A 89 1.02 -11.14 -11.79
C GLU A 89 1.55 -11.37 -10.37
N THR A 90 1.71 -10.31 -9.57
CA THR A 90 2.14 -10.40 -8.18
C THR A 90 1.11 -11.14 -7.33
N PHE A 91 -0.17 -10.85 -7.51
CA PHE A 91 -1.24 -11.53 -6.80
C PHE A 91 -1.34 -13.00 -7.15
N GLU A 92 -1.21 -13.37 -8.42
CA GLU A 92 -1.16 -14.77 -8.86
C GLU A 92 0.06 -15.50 -8.28
N ARG A 93 1.26 -14.88 -8.35
CA ARG A 93 2.50 -15.48 -7.87
C ARG A 93 2.46 -15.73 -6.36
N CYS A 94 2.06 -14.73 -5.58
CA CYS A 94 2.15 -14.76 -4.12
C CYS A 94 0.92 -15.41 -3.46
N PHE A 95 -0.26 -15.31 -4.08
CA PHE A 95 -1.54 -15.71 -3.48
C PHE A 95 -2.37 -16.68 -4.34
N GLY A 96 -1.90 -17.08 -5.53
CA GLY A 96 -2.61 -18.04 -6.39
C GLY A 96 -2.73 -19.44 -5.77
N GLY A 97 -1.79 -19.83 -4.89
CA GLY A 97 -1.76 -21.16 -4.27
C GLY A 97 -2.66 -21.35 -3.05
N VAL A 98 -3.29 -20.30 -2.53
CA VAL A 98 -4.03 -20.36 -1.24
C VAL A 98 -5.54 -20.53 -1.46
N ASN A 99 -6.26 -21.02 -0.46
CA ASN A 99 -7.71 -21.31 -0.59
C ASN A 99 -8.55 -20.07 -0.92
N TRP A 100 -8.15 -18.92 -0.40
CA TRP A 100 -8.74 -17.62 -0.68
C TRP A 100 -7.71 -16.52 -0.47
N ALA A 101 -7.85 -15.41 -1.17
CA ALA A 101 -7.04 -14.23 -0.98
C ALA A 101 -7.81 -12.97 -1.36
N VAL A 102 -7.42 -11.84 -0.77
CA VAL A 102 -7.99 -10.52 -1.06
C VAL A 102 -6.88 -9.59 -1.51
N MET A 103 -7.14 -8.88 -2.61
CA MET A 103 -6.37 -7.72 -3.02
C MET A 103 -7.19 -6.48 -2.69
N HIS A 104 -6.58 -5.55 -1.95
CA HIS A 104 -7.14 -4.24 -1.67
C HIS A 104 -6.19 -3.15 -2.17
N ILE A 105 -6.70 -2.22 -2.97
CA ILE A 105 -5.95 -1.08 -3.48
C ILE A 105 -6.59 0.20 -2.99
N ILE A 106 -5.77 1.12 -2.49
CA ILE A 106 -6.18 2.48 -2.18
C ILE A 106 -5.44 3.49 -3.06
N ALA A 107 -6.20 4.33 -3.74
CA ALA A 107 -5.69 5.40 -4.59
C ALA A 107 -5.92 6.76 -3.92
N VAL A 108 -5.47 7.85 -4.57
CA VAL A 108 -5.80 9.20 -4.07
C VAL A 108 -7.32 9.45 -4.06
N GLU A 109 -7.73 10.45 -3.27
CA GLU A 109 -9.15 10.80 -3.06
C GLU A 109 -9.99 9.69 -2.40
N GLY A 110 -9.34 8.67 -1.82
CA GLY A 110 -10.03 7.57 -1.13
C GLY A 110 -10.71 6.57 -2.07
N ASN A 111 -10.37 6.60 -3.37
CA ASN A 111 -10.81 5.59 -4.32
C ASN A 111 -10.22 4.23 -3.93
N THR A 112 -11.04 3.19 -3.90
CA THR A 112 -10.59 1.85 -3.52
C THR A 112 -11.01 0.77 -4.50
N TYR A 113 -10.20 -0.28 -4.56
CA TYR A 113 -10.51 -1.51 -5.25
C TYR A 113 -10.38 -2.65 -4.27
N THR A 114 -11.36 -3.55 -4.21
CA THR A 114 -11.25 -4.76 -3.39
C THR A 114 -11.79 -5.96 -4.15
N ARG A 115 -10.96 -6.98 -4.29
CA ARG A 115 -11.34 -8.24 -4.92
C ARG A 115 -10.94 -9.39 -4.02
N ALA A 116 -11.90 -10.25 -3.72
CA ALA A 116 -11.65 -11.57 -3.16
C ALA A 116 -11.59 -12.61 -4.28
N ARG A 117 -10.59 -13.48 -4.21
CA ARG A 117 -10.47 -14.69 -5.02
C ARG A 117 -10.60 -15.89 -4.09
N PHE A 118 -11.40 -16.86 -4.52
CA PHE A 118 -11.55 -18.15 -3.86
C PHE A 118 -11.08 -19.23 -4.83
N ASN A 119 -10.14 -20.06 -4.41
CA ASN A 119 -9.56 -21.14 -5.22
C ASN A 119 -10.13 -22.51 -4.85
N VAL A 120 -11.10 -22.55 -3.94
CA VAL A 120 -11.81 -23.77 -3.54
C VAL A 120 -12.98 -24.06 -4.50
N GLY A 121 -13.19 -25.33 -4.83
CA GLY A 121 -14.24 -25.76 -5.74
C GLY A 121 -14.01 -25.26 -7.18
N PRO A 122 -15.03 -24.73 -7.89
CA PRO A 122 -14.86 -24.24 -9.26
C PRO A 122 -14.02 -22.96 -9.36
N GLY A 123 -13.62 -22.38 -8.22
CA GLY A 123 -12.99 -21.08 -8.14
C GLY A 123 -13.97 -19.94 -8.44
N THR A 124 -13.81 -18.79 -7.77
CA THR A 124 -14.58 -17.59 -8.10
C THR A 124 -13.87 -16.32 -7.66
N GLU A 125 -14.15 -15.22 -8.35
CA GLU A 125 -13.71 -13.89 -7.95
C GLU A 125 -14.91 -12.99 -7.73
N ARG A 126 -14.84 -12.17 -6.67
CA ARG A 126 -15.90 -11.23 -6.30
C ARG A 126 -15.33 -9.87 -5.93
N ARG A 127 -15.94 -8.83 -6.49
CA ARG A 127 -15.76 -7.45 -6.05
C ARG A 127 -16.40 -7.28 -4.68
N LEU A 128 -15.60 -6.85 -3.71
CA LEU A 128 -16.09 -6.53 -2.38
C LEU A 128 -16.19 -5.02 -2.22
N ARG A 129 -17.11 -4.57 -1.36
CA ARG A 129 -17.16 -3.20 -0.89
C ARG A 129 -16.36 -3.12 0.41
N SER A 130 -15.32 -2.29 0.44
CA SER A 130 -14.60 -1.95 1.65
C SER A 130 -15.33 -0.82 2.41
N ARG A 131 -15.24 -0.84 3.74
CA ARG A 131 -15.69 0.25 4.60
C ARG A 131 -14.82 0.29 5.85
N VAL A 132 -14.74 1.46 6.48
CA VAL A 132 -14.16 1.57 7.81
C VAL A 132 -15.24 1.15 8.81
N GLU A 133 -14.87 0.23 9.70
CA GLU A 133 -15.73 -0.19 10.80
C GLU A 133 -15.35 0.59 12.06
N PHE A 134 -16.35 1.14 12.76
CA PHE A 134 -16.16 1.98 13.95
C PHE A 134 -16.67 1.31 15.23
N ASP A 135 -17.30 0.15 15.12
CA ASP A 135 -17.87 -0.59 16.26
C ASP A 135 -16.80 -1.29 17.12
N PHE A 136 -15.55 -1.35 16.64
CA PHE A 136 -14.42 -1.97 17.34
C PHE A 136 -13.48 -0.91 17.92
N GLU A 137 -12.84 -1.22 19.03
CA GLU A 137 -11.82 -0.36 19.64
C GLU A 137 -10.53 -0.43 18.79
N PHE A 138 -9.99 0.73 18.44
CA PHE A 138 -8.74 0.84 17.67
C PHE A 138 -7.82 1.88 18.30
N PRO A 139 -6.50 1.70 18.24
CA PRO A 139 -5.55 2.65 18.80
C PRO A 139 -5.64 4.01 18.08
N ALA A 140 -5.23 5.07 18.79
CA ALA A 140 -5.04 6.37 18.17
C ALA A 140 -3.99 6.31 17.06
N ALA A 141 -4.04 7.25 16.12
CA ALA A 141 -3.05 7.35 15.06
C ALA A 141 -1.65 7.60 15.64
N ASP A 142 -0.67 6.83 15.18
CA ASP A 142 0.73 6.92 15.59
C ASP A 142 1.61 7.10 14.34
N HIS A 143 1.69 8.35 13.88
CA HIS A 143 2.39 8.67 12.63
C HIS A 143 3.91 8.45 12.76
N GLU A 144 4.48 8.55 13.96
CA GLU A 144 5.92 8.33 14.18
C GLU A 144 6.26 6.85 13.99
N ALA A 145 5.50 5.96 14.63
CA ALA A 145 5.67 4.52 14.45
C ALA A 145 5.47 4.11 12.98
N TRP A 146 4.46 4.66 12.30
CA TRP A 146 4.21 4.34 10.89
C TRP A 146 5.29 4.86 9.96
N PHE A 147 5.89 6.02 10.26
CA PHE A 147 7.01 6.54 9.48
C PHE A 147 8.27 5.70 9.65
N ILE A 148 8.56 5.26 10.88
CA ILE A 148 9.69 4.37 11.15
C ILE A 148 9.50 3.06 10.39
N GLU A 149 8.32 2.44 10.48
CA GLU A 149 8.01 1.23 9.70
C GLU A 149 8.17 1.45 8.20
N TYR A 150 7.72 2.59 7.66
CA TYR A 150 7.94 2.94 6.27
C TYR A 150 9.43 3.02 5.92
N CYS A 151 10.23 3.75 6.71
CA CYS A 151 11.66 3.91 6.46
C CYS A 151 12.43 2.59 6.56
N ASP A 152 12.04 1.70 7.48
CA ASP A 152 12.71 0.42 7.69
C ASP A 152 12.38 -0.58 6.56
N ASN A 153 11.21 -0.46 5.92
CA ASN A 153 10.73 -1.46 4.97
C ASN A 153 10.67 -1.00 3.51
N VAL A 154 10.58 0.30 3.22
CA VAL A 154 10.33 0.78 1.85
C VAL A 154 11.60 1.35 1.22
N THR A 155 12.10 0.66 0.20
CA THR A 155 13.12 1.19 -0.72
C THR A 155 12.46 1.68 -2.00
N VAL A 156 12.59 2.97 -2.31
CA VAL A 156 12.05 3.54 -3.55
C VAL A 156 13.07 3.37 -4.68
N ASP A 157 12.72 2.58 -5.70
CA ASP A 157 13.42 2.53 -6.98
C ASP A 157 12.76 3.50 -7.97
N ASP A 158 13.58 4.38 -8.54
CA ASP A 158 13.15 5.22 -9.65
C ASP A 158 13.66 4.63 -10.97
N PRO A 159 12.79 3.97 -11.75
CA PRO A 159 13.17 3.33 -13.01
C PRO A 159 13.59 4.35 -14.08
N PHE A 160 13.39 5.65 -13.85
CA PHE A 160 13.79 6.73 -14.76
C PHE A 160 15.17 7.33 -14.43
N THR A 161 15.71 7.09 -13.24
CA THR A 161 17.10 7.49 -12.88
C THR A 161 18.12 6.38 -13.09
N SER A 162 17.71 5.11 -13.16
CA SER A 162 18.58 3.94 -13.37
C SER A 162 19.14 3.78 -14.80
N ARG A 163 18.84 4.71 -15.73
CA ARG A 163 19.52 4.84 -17.04
C ARG A 163 20.38 6.12 -17.14
N ARG A 164 21.57 6.12 -16.54
CA ARG A 164 22.69 6.95 -17.02
C ARG A 164 24.05 6.25 -16.81
N PRO A 165 24.81 6.00 -17.88
CA PRO A 165 26.26 6.12 -17.84
C PRO A 165 26.67 7.27 -18.75
N PHE A 166 26.64 8.50 -18.22
CA PHE A 166 27.71 9.50 -18.39
C PHE A 166 27.34 10.79 -17.64
N ALA A 167 28.30 11.25 -16.84
CA ALA A 167 28.50 12.58 -16.28
C ALA A 167 27.41 13.64 -16.49
N GLU A 168 26.81 14.11 -15.40
CA GLU A 168 26.97 15.50 -14.92
C GLU A 168 26.28 15.62 -13.57
N SER A 169 27.05 15.99 -12.56
CA SER A 169 26.61 16.25 -11.19
C SER A 169 25.54 17.34 -11.17
N TYR A 170 24.34 17.01 -10.71
CA TYR A 170 23.39 18.01 -10.24
C TYR A 170 23.20 17.82 -8.73
N ASP A 171 23.33 18.96 -8.04
CA ASP A 171 23.31 19.11 -6.59
C ASP A 171 22.15 18.35 -5.93
N SER A 172 22.55 17.58 -4.94
CA SER A 172 21.71 16.88 -3.98
C SER A 172 21.28 17.91 -2.96
N ASP A 173 20.01 18.36 -2.97
CA ASP A 173 19.34 19.08 -1.85
C ASP A 173 17.85 19.37 -2.18
N TRP A 174 17.11 18.36 -2.64
CA TRP A 174 15.67 18.49 -2.93
C TRP A 174 14.75 18.18 -1.73
N TRP A 175 15.29 17.75 -0.58
CA TRP A 175 14.51 17.36 0.61
C TRP A 175 14.55 18.38 1.77
N GLU A 176 15.31 19.49 1.66
CA GLU A 176 15.37 20.53 2.71
C GLU A 176 14.27 21.61 2.62
N GLN A 177 13.30 21.51 1.71
CA GLN A 177 12.24 22.52 1.59
C GLN A 177 10.92 22.04 2.21
N ALA A 178 10.72 22.37 3.49
CA ALA A 178 9.40 22.36 4.10
C ALA A 178 8.46 23.34 3.36
N PRO A 179 7.18 23.00 3.10
CA PRO A 179 6.28 23.87 2.37
C PRO A 179 5.99 25.14 3.18
N SER A 180 6.44 26.29 2.65
CA SER A 180 6.09 27.59 3.21
C SER A 180 4.63 27.94 2.86
N ALA A 181 3.95 28.66 3.74
CA ALA A 181 2.54 29.05 3.63
C ALA A 181 2.20 30.03 2.48
N ALA A 182 3.01 30.08 1.42
CA ALA A 182 2.86 30.99 0.27
C ALA A 182 2.14 30.36 -0.94
N ASP A 183 1.93 29.04 -0.99
CA ASP A 183 1.17 28.39 -2.07
C ASP A 183 -0.34 28.40 -1.79
N ARG A 184 -0.91 29.60 -1.77
CA ARG A 184 -2.35 29.84 -1.89
C ARG A 184 -2.61 30.81 -3.03
N TRP A 185 -2.81 30.29 -4.23
CA TRP A 185 -3.34 31.02 -5.37
C TRP A 185 -4.60 30.27 -5.81
N SER A 186 -5.79 30.60 -5.28
CA SER A 186 -6.69 31.69 -5.69
C SER A 186 -7.26 31.51 -7.10
N ASP A 187 -8.31 30.69 -7.20
CA ASP A 187 -9.25 30.78 -8.31
C ASP A 187 -10.08 32.06 -8.16
N SER A 188 -9.91 32.99 -9.10
CA SER A 188 -10.91 34.04 -9.35
C SER A 188 -11.03 34.24 -10.85
N LEU A 189 -12.03 33.56 -11.42
CA LEU A 189 -12.70 33.90 -12.66
C LEU A 189 -13.19 35.35 -12.59
N LEU A 190 -12.65 36.25 -13.44
CA LEU A 190 -13.41 37.39 -13.98
C LEU A 190 -12.86 37.79 -15.37
N GLU A 191 -13.76 37.73 -16.33
CA GLU A 191 -14.08 38.80 -17.30
C GLU A 191 -12.95 39.60 -17.95
N ALA A 192 -12.85 39.43 -19.28
CA ALA A 192 -12.84 40.50 -20.29
C ALA A 192 -12.97 39.80 -21.65
N VAL A 193 -13.74 40.25 -22.63
CA VAL A 193 -13.59 41.54 -23.31
C VAL A 193 -14.94 42.02 -23.88
N SER A 194 -15.09 43.34 -23.74
CA SER A 194 -15.94 44.31 -24.44
C SER A 194 -16.54 43.95 -25.80
#